data_AF-A0A7Z7MWP2-F1
#
_entry.id   AF-A0A7Z7MWP2-F1
#
_cell.length_a   1.000
_cell.length_b   1.000
_cell.length_c   1.000
_cell.angle_alpha   90.00
_cell.angle_beta   90.00
_cell.angle_gamma   90.00
#
_symmetry.space_group_name_H-M   'P 1'
#
loop_
_entity.id
_entity.type
_entity.pdbx_description
1 polymer ?
#
loop_
_entity_poly.entity_id
_entity_poly.type
_entity_poly.pdbx_seq_one_letter_code
_entity_poly.pdbx_strand_id
1 'polypeptide(L)'
;MGGENGYPPEWHEWARECEIKYVARQMLKVPQAQRRAVHAQWVKRFPHATPERVKSVWNEVVEEERATRQRNKTQQKRHNATKTQQ
;
A
#
# COMPACT_ATOMS: atom_id res chain seq x y z
N MET A 1 30.37 -12.46 -10.03
CA MET A 1 28.94 -12.66 -9.69
C MET A 1 28.18 -11.46 -10.19
N GLY A 2 27.78 -11.49 -11.46
CA GLY A 2 26.94 -10.47 -12.08
C GLY A 2 25.47 -10.87 -11.94
N GLY A 3 24.60 -9.89 -11.75
CA GLY A 3 23.16 -10.09 -11.72
C GLY A 3 22.65 -10.66 -13.05
N GLU A 4 21.87 -11.72 -12.98
CA GLU A 4 21.11 -12.28 -14.11
C GLU A 4 19.86 -11.44 -14.47
N ASN A 5 19.64 -10.30 -13.80
CA ASN A 5 18.71 -9.28 -14.23
C ASN A 5 19.43 -7.95 -14.09
N GLY A 6 19.58 -7.19 -15.18
CA GLY A 6 20.38 -5.95 -15.26
C GLY A 6 19.85 -4.76 -14.44
N TYR A 7 19.27 -4.99 -13.26
CA TYR A 7 18.83 -3.97 -12.32
C TYR A 7 19.78 -3.92 -11.12
N PRO A 8 20.17 -2.71 -10.67
CA PRO A 8 21.02 -2.57 -9.50
C PRO A 8 20.30 -3.08 -8.23
N PRO A 9 21.02 -3.64 -7.25
CA PRO A 9 20.43 -4.26 -6.06
C PRO A 9 19.52 -3.31 -5.26
N GLU A 10 19.81 -2.01 -5.29
CA GLU A 10 18.97 -0.96 -4.69
C GLU A 10 17.55 -0.88 -5.29
N TRP A 11 17.40 -1.15 -6.58
CA TRP A 11 16.08 -1.20 -7.24
C TRP A 11 15.26 -2.38 -6.75
N HIS A 12 15.91 -3.50 -6.44
CA HIS A 12 15.24 -4.66 -5.87
C HIS A 12 14.79 -4.41 -4.44
N GLU A 13 15.54 -3.63 -3.66
CA GLU A 13 15.13 -3.25 -2.30
C GLU A 13 13.96 -2.27 -2.30
N TRP A 14 14.01 -1.26 -3.17
CA TRP A 14 12.92 -0.32 -3.35
C TRP A 14 11.63 -1.02 -3.82
N ALA A 15 11.73 -1.90 -4.81
CA ALA A 15 10.58 -2.67 -5.31
C ALA A 15 9.95 -3.54 -4.22
N ARG A 16 10.77 -4.22 -3.41
CA ARG A 16 10.29 -5.03 -2.27
C ARG A 16 9.58 -4.17 -1.23
N GLU A 17 10.09 -2.97 -0.94
CA GLU A 17 9.40 -2.05 -0.03
C GLU A 17 8.03 -1.65 -0.58
N CYS A 18 7.94 -1.35 -1.88
CA CYS A 18 6.66 -1.08 -2.54
C CYS A 18 5.68 -2.26 -2.45
N GLU A 19 6.16 -3.49 -2.62
CA GLU A 19 5.36 -4.71 -2.50
C GLU A 19 4.84 -4.89 -1.06
N ILE A 20 5.68 -4.66 -0.05
CA ILE A 20 5.28 -4.71 1.37
C ILE A 20 4.20 -3.65 1.67
N LYS A 21 4.40 -2.40 1.21
CA LYS A 21 3.41 -1.31 1.35
C LYS A 21 2.11 -1.66 0.64
N TYR A 22 2.18 -2.28 -0.53
CA TYR A 22 1.00 -2.74 -1.26
C TYR A 22 0.20 -3.78 -0.46
N VAL A 23 0.86 -4.79 0.12
CA VAL A 23 0.19 -5.79 0.97
C VAL A 23 -0.48 -5.14 2.18
N ALA A 24 0.21 -4.19 2.83
CA ALA A 24 -0.37 -3.42 3.95
C ALA A 24 -1.64 -2.65 3.52
N ARG A 25 -1.64 -2.01 2.35
CA ARG A 25 -2.83 -1.33 1.78
C ARG A 25 -3.98 -2.31 1.53
N GLN A 26 -3.71 -3.49 0.98
CA GLN A 26 -4.75 -4.51 0.76
C GLN A 26 -5.35 -5.00 2.09
N MET A 27 -4.52 -5.18 3.12
CA MET A 27 -5.00 -5.52 4.46
C MET A 27 -5.84 -4.40 5.09
N LEU A 28 -5.54 -3.13 4.82
CA LEU A 28 -6.35 -2.01 5.34
C LEU A 28 -7.74 -1.89 4.71
N LYS A 29 -7.93 -2.43 3.50
CA LYS A 29 -9.24 -2.43 2.82
C LYS A 29 -10.23 -3.44 3.41
N VAL A 30 -9.75 -4.41 4.19
CA VAL A 30 -10.57 -5.45 4.78
C VAL A 30 -10.70 -5.32 6.30
N PRO A 31 -11.77 -5.88 6.91
CA PRO A 31 -11.90 -5.95 8.36
C PRO A 31 -10.72 -6.70 9.00
N GLN A 32 -10.38 -6.36 10.25
CA GLN A 32 -9.24 -6.94 10.97
C GLN A 32 -9.25 -8.48 10.98
N ALA A 33 -10.43 -9.09 11.13
CA ALA A 33 -10.60 -10.54 11.11
C ALA A 33 -10.11 -11.21 9.80
N GLN A 34 -10.19 -10.51 8.67
CA GLN A 34 -9.83 -11.03 7.35
C GLN A 34 -8.40 -10.68 6.93
N ARG A 35 -7.73 -9.76 7.65
CA ARG A 35 -6.36 -9.30 7.31
C ARG A 35 -5.34 -10.44 7.24
N ARG A 36 -5.46 -11.43 8.13
CA ARG A 36 -4.58 -12.61 8.13
C ARG A 36 -4.75 -13.44 6.86
N ALA A 37 -5.98 -13.62 6.38
CA ALA A 37 -6.25 -14.35 5.15
C ALA A 37 -5.70 -13.61 3.92
N VAL A 38 -5.89 -12.28 3.87
CA VAL A 38 -5.31 -11.44 2.81
C VAL A 38 -3.79 -11.51 2.84
N HIS A 39 -3.17 -11.38 4.01
CA HIS A 39 -1.71 -11.51 4.15
C HIS A 39 -1.22 -12.87 3.64
N ALA A 40 -1.87 -13.97 4.02
CA ALA A 40 -1.52 -15.32 3.57
C ALA A 40 -1.63 -15.50 2.04
N GLN A 41 -2.56 -14.82 1.37
CA GLN A 41 -2.65 -14.83 -0.10
C GLN A 41 -1.43 -14.14 -0.73
N TRP A 42 -1.02 -13.00 -0.18
CA TRP A 42 0.08 -12.21 -0.73
C TRP A 42 1.46 -12.77 -0.38
N VAL A 43 1.66 -13.40 0.78
CA VAL A 43 2.94 -14.02 1.17
C VAL A 43 3.36 -15.11 0.18
N LYS A 44 2.40 -15.84 -0.42
CA LYS A 44 2.69 -16.83 -1.47
C LYS A 44 3.32 -16.19 -2.71
N ARG A 45 2.98 -14.94 -3.00
CA ARG A 45 3.48 -14.18 -4.16
C ARG A 45 4.69 -13.33 -3.82
N PHE A 46 4.72 -12.80 -2.60
CA PHE A 46 5.76 -11.93 -2.06
C PHE A 46 6.30 -12.53 -0.75
N PRO A 47 7.22 -13.50 -0.82
CA PRO A 47 7.72 -14.20 0.38
C PRO A 47 8.48 -13.27 1.34
N HIS A 48 8.98 -12.14 0.86
CA HIS A 48 9.64 -11.12 1.67
C HIS A 48 8.66 -10.21 2.43
N ALA A 49 7.35 -10.25 2.13
CA ALA A 49 6.31 -9.48 2.82
C ALA A 49 5.91 -10.13 4.15
N THR A 50 6.89 -10.35 5.03
CA THR A 50 6.69 -10.98 6.33
C THR A 50 5.80 -10.12 7.23
N PRO A 51 5.14 -10.71 8.26
CA PRO A 51 4.34 -9.94 9.20
C PRO A 51 5.12 -8.78 9.86
N GLU A 52 6.40 -8.98 10.13
CA GLU A 52 7.28 -7.97 10.73
C GLU A 52 7.54 -6.81 9.77
N ARG A 53 7.84 -7.10 8.50
CA ARG A 53 8.03 -6.08 7.46
C ARG A 53 6.74 -5.28 7.22
N VAL A 54 5.60 -5.97 7.16
CA VAL A 54 4.29 -5.31 7.03
C VAL A 54 3.99 -4.43 8.25
N LYS A 55 4.31 -4.89 9.46
CA LYS A 55 4.16 -4.11 10.70
C LYS A 55 5.03 -2.85 10.69
N SER A 56 6.24 -2.93 10.15
CA SER A 56 7.18 -1.80 10.05
C SER A 56 6.61 -0.65 9.22
N VAL A 57 5.95 -0.94 8.09
CA VAL A 57 5.37 0.08 7.20
C VAL A 57 3.91 0.39 7.50
N TRP A 58 3.30 -0.32 8.47
CA TRP A 58 1.86 -0.26 8.71
C TRP A 58 1.38 1.16 9.04
N ASN A 59 2.08 1.84 9.95
CA ASN A 59 1.70 3.19 10.37
C ASN A 59 1.85 4.20 9.22
N GLU A 60 2.93 4.11 8.45
CA GLU A 60 3.15 4.95 7.27
C GLU A 60 1.97 4.79 6.28
N VAL A 61 1.62 3.55 5.97
CA VAL A 61 0.53 3.25 5.03
C VAL A 61 -0.83 3.70 5.55
N VAL A 62 -1.10 3.57 6.86
CA VAL A 62 -2.34 4.08 7.48
C VAL A 62 -2.44 5.60 7.32
N GLU A 63 -1.36 6.32 7.57
CA GLU A 63 -1.33 7.78 7.45
C GLU A 63 -1.45 8.23 5.99
N GLU A 64 -0.78 7.55 5.05
CA GLU A 64 -0.93 7.79 3.62
C GLU A 64 -2.39 7.59 3.14
N GLU A 65 -3.04 6.50 3.54
CA GLU A 65 -4.43 6.22 3.19
C GLU A 65 -5.39 7.27 3.79
N ARG A 66 -5.14 7.71 5.04
CA ARG A 66 -5.93 8.78 5.66
C ARG A 66 -5.78 10.10 4.92
N ALA A 67 -4.54 10.50 4.61
CA ALA A 67 -4.25 11.72 3.86
C ALA A 67 -4.91 11.69 2.46
N THR A 68 -4.84 10.54 1.77
CA THR A 68 -5.45 10.33 0.46
C THR A 68 -6.98 10.47 0.52
N ARG A 69 -7.63 9.87 1.52
CA ARG A 69 -9.08 9.99 1.72
C ARG A 69 -9.50 11.44 1.99
N GLN A 70 -8.74 12.17 2.81
CA GLN A 70 -9.03 13.58 3.11
C GLN A 70 -8.89 14.48 1.88
N ARG A 71 -7.85 14.25 1.06
CA ARG A 71 -7.66 14.94 -0.22
C ARG A 71 -8.82 14.67 -1.18
N ASN A 72 -9.23 13.42 -1.33
CA ASN A 72 -10.32 13.03 -2.22
C ASN A 72 -11.65 13.67 -1.79
N LYS A 73 -11.96 13.66 -0.48
CA LYS A 73 -13.17 14.33 0.06
C LYS A 73 -13.16 15.84 -0.25
N THR A 74 -12.00 16.48 -0.16
CA THR A 74 -11.84 17.91 -0.44
C THR A 74 -12.06 18.23 -1.92
N GLN A 75 -11.50 17.41 -2.83
CA GLN A 75 -11.71 17.55 -4.27
C GLN A 75 -13.17 17.29 -4.67
N GLN A 76 -13.82 16.28 -4.08
CA GLN A 76 -15.22 15.98 -4.35
C GLN A 76 -16.16 17.11 -3.88
N LYS A 77 -15.90 17.70 -2.71
CA LYS A 77 -16.64 18.87 -2.21
C LYS A 77 -16.50 20.06 -3.17
N ARG A 78 -15.30 20.32 -3.69
CA ARG A 78 -15.04 21.38 -4.68
C ARG A 78 -15.80 21.15 -5.98
N HIS A 79 -15.75 19.93 -6.52
CA HIS A 79 -16.44 19.58 -7.78
C HIS A 79 -17.98 19.67 -7.65
N ASN A 80 -18.54 19.29 -6.51
CA ASN A 80 -19.99 19.39 -6.28
C ASN A 80 -20.42 20.86 -6.08
N ALA A 81 -19.58 21.69 -5.45
CA ALA A 81 -19.85 23.11 -5.29
C ALA A 81 -19.89 23.85 -6.64
N THR A 82 -19.00 23.52 -7.58
CA THR A 82 -19.00 24.13 -8.93
C THR A 82 -20.15 23.64 -9.81
N LYS A 83 -20.65 22.41 -9.62
CA LYS A 83 -21.82 21.90 -10.36
C LYS A 83 -23.16 22.53 -9.94
N THR A 84 -23.24 23.08 -8.73
CA THR A 84 -24.50 23.67 -8.21
C THR A 84 -24.67 25.14 -8.61
N GLN A 85 -23.67 25.75 -9.26
CA GLN A 85 -23.68 27.14 -9.71
C GLN A 85 -23.90 27.31 -11.23
N GLN A 86 -24.16 26.21 -11.96
CA GLN A 86 -24.51 26.23 -13.38
C GLN A 86 -26.00 25.98 -13.59
#